data_AF-A0A522UMT7-F1
#
_entry.id   AF-A0A522UMT7-F1
#
_cell.length_a   1.000
_cell.length_b   1.000
_cell.length_c   1.000
_cell.angle_alpha   90.00
_cell.angle_beta   90.00
_cell.angle_gamma   90.00
#
_symmetry.space_group_name_H-M   'P 1'
#
loop_
_entity.id
_entity.type
_entity.pdbx_description
1 polymer ?
#
loop_
_entity_poly.entity_id
_entity_poly.type
_entity_poly.pdbx_seq_one_letter_code
_entity_poly.pdbx_strand_id
1 'polypeptide(L)'
;MKYARLIMLSCLTLFFIAGCRAVPSDEEIKEIISQYLTPKHYTVAVLELGEVREGNINTQVYMGKPSYTVSIKKITLVADKDTVTPIPLTKGQTVTYTNAKIRVREKDRAQNKWEIAVVSGLPIL
;
A
#
# COMPACT_ATOMS: atom_id res chain seq x y z
N MET A 1 -30.56 -3.69 47.75
CA MET A 1 -29.19 -4.00 47.26
C MET A 1 -29.27 -4.67 45.89
N LYS A 2 -29.45 -3.89 44.80
CA LYS A 2 -29.69 -4.45 43.44
C LYS A 2 -28.77 -3.89 42.34
N TYR A 3 -27.81 -3.02 42.69
CA TYR A 3 -26.96 -2.34 41.70
C TYR A 3 -25.54 -2.92 41.57
N ALA A 4 -25.11 -3.79 42.49
CA ALA A 4 -23.75 -4.31 42.51
C ALA A 4 -23.47 -5.43 41.47
N ARG A 5 -24.51 -6.03 40.87
CA ARG A 5 -24.35 -7.15 39.92
C ARG A 5 -24.35 -6.73 38.44
N LEU A 6 -24.72 -5.50 38.13
CA LEU A 6 -24.84 -5.01 36.74
C LEU A 6 -23.55 -4.36 36.22
N ILE A 7 -22.66 -3.91 37.11
CA ILE A 7 -21.40 -3.25 36.72
C ILE A 7 -20.29 -4.27 36.39
N MET A 8 -20.41 -5.50 36.87
CA MET A 8 -19.39 -6.54 36.62
C MET A 8 -19.50 -7.17 35.22
N LEU A 9 -20.62 -6.98 34.51
CA LEU A 9 -20.84 -7.55 33.18
C LEU A 9 -20.44 -6.62 32.01
N SER A 10 -20.28 -5.32 32.27
CA SER A 10 -19.88 -4.34 31.23
C SER A 10 -18.36 -4.22 31.04
N CYS A 11 -17.56 -4.93 31.84
CA CYS A 11 -16.10 -4.82 31.81
C CYS A 11 -15.42 -5.91 30.93
N LEU A 12 -16.16 -6.88 30.41
CA LEU A 12 -15.58 -8.06 29.73
C LEU A 12 -15.59 -7.98 28.19
N THR A 13 -16.13 -6.92 27.57
CA THR A 13 -16.30 -6.85 26.10
C THR A 13 -15.42 -5.80 25.41
N LEU A 14 -14.54 -5.10 26.13
CA LEU A 14 -13.66 -4.07 25.56
C LEU A 14 -12.21 -4.52 25.30
N PHE A 15 -11.90 -5.80 25.53
CA PHE A 15 -10.55 -6.36 25.34
C PHE A 15 -10.44 -7.37 24.17
N PHE A 16 -11.31 -7.27 23.16
CA PHE A 16 -10.96 -7.82 21.84
C PHE A 16 -10.01 -6.84 21.14
N ILE A 17 -8.77 -6.83 21.64
CA ILE A 17 -7.65 -6.19 20.97
C ILE A 17 -7.53 -6.90 19.63
N ALA A 18 -7.90 -6.15 18.59
CA ALA A 18 -7.74 -6.48 17.20
C ALA A 18 -6.27 -6.88 16.92
N GLY A 19 -5.99 -8.16 17.04
CA GLY A 19 -4.74 -8.79 16.64
C GLY A 19 -4.77 -9.30 15.19
N CYS A 20 -5.83 -9.00 14.44
CA CYS A 20 -5.84 -9.24 13.00
C CYS A 20 -4.85 -8.28 12.35
N ARG A 21 -3.75 -8.83 11.82
CA ARG A 21 -2.90 -8.11 10.85
C ARG A 21 -3.79 -7.65 9.71
N ALA A 22 -4.07 -6.35 9.66
CA ALA A 22 -4.91 -5.80 8.60
C ALA A 22 -4.11 -5.80 7.30
N VAL A 23 -4.68 -6.42 6.27
CA VAL A 23 -4.26 -6.18 4.89
C VAL A 23 -4.46 -4.68 4.61
N PRO A 24 -3.52 -3.98 3.96
CA PRO A 24 -3.72 -2.57 3.63
C PRO A 24 -4.96 -2.41 2.75
N SER A 25 -5.75 -1.38 3.00
CA SER A 25 -6.92 -1.08 2.18
C SER A 25 -6.53 -0.58 0.79
N ASP A 26 -7.46 -0.62 -0.15
CA ASP A 26 -7.25 -0.09 -1.50
C ASP A 26 -6.90 1.40 -1.47
N GLU A 27 -7.50 2.17 -0.55
CA GLU A 27 -7.20 3.59 -0.35
C GLU A 27 -5.77 3.80 0.15
N GLU A 28 -5.35 3.03 1.16
CA GLU A 28 -3.98 3.08 1.69
C GLU A 28 -2.98 2.76 0.57
N ILE A 29 -3.24 1.71 -0.21
CA ILE A 29 -2.41 1.33 -1.36
C ILE A 29 -2.30 2.47 -2.38
N LYS A 30 -3.41 3.11 -2.74
CA LYS A 30 -3.40 4.24 -3.69
C LYS A 30 -2.62 5.43 -3.14
N GLU A 31 -2.76 5.72 -1.85
CA GLU A 31 -2.03 6.78 -1.17
C GLU A 31 -0.52 6.51 -1.19
N ILE A 32 -0.09 5.30 -0.81
CA ILE A 32 1.31 4.87 -0.82
C ILE A 32 1.91 4.99 -2.23
N ILE A 33 1.17 4.57 -3.25
CA ILE A 33 1.59 4.69 -4.66
C ILE A 33 1.77 6.14 -5.07
N SER A 34 0.81 6.99 -4.71
CA SER A 34 0.88 8.43 -5.01
C SER A 34 2.07 9.08 -4.30
N GLN A 35 2.23 8.83 -2.99
CA GLN A 35 3.34 9.35 -2.20
C GLN A 35 4.71 8.88 -2.71
N TYR A 36 4.80 7.68 -3.27
CA TYR A 36 6.04 7.17 -3.86
C TYR A 36 6.39 7.85 -5.20
N LEU A 37 5.38 8.26 -5.97
CA LEU A 37 5.54 8.81 -7.32
C LEU A 37 5.70 10.33 -7.35
N THR A 38 5.06 11.07 -6.43
CA THR A 38 5.18 12.53 -6.30
C THR A 38 6.64 13.03 -6.25
N PRO A 39 7.53 12.49 -5.38
CA PRO A 39 8.93 12.94 -5.35
C PRO A 39 9.71 12.54 -6.61
N LYS A 40 9.19 11.61 -7.42
CA LYS A 40 9.74 11.22 -8.72
C LYS A 40 9.17 12.06 -9.88
N HIS A 41 8.39 13.09 -9.58
CA HIS A 41 7.78 14.03 -10.53
C HIS A 41 6.71 13.41 -11.44
N TYR A 42 5.96 12.45 -10.89
CA TYR A 42 4.81 11.86 -11.56
C TYR A 42 3.56 12.02 -10.72
N THR A 43 2.51 12.59 -11.32
CA THR A 43 1.16 12.61 -10.76
C THR A 43 0.36 11.42 -11.28
N VAL A 44 -0.36 10.73 -10.40
CA VAL A 44 -1.25 9.61 -10.76
C VAL A 44 -2.59 10.16 -11.23
N ALA A 45 -2.89 10.04 -12.52
CA ALA A 45 -4.18 10.46 -13.09
C ALA A 45 -5.24 9.35 -13.04
N VAL A 46 -4.84 8.10 -13.27
CA VAL A 46 -5.72 6.93 -13.20
C VAL A 46 -4.97 5.82 -12.48
N LEU A 47 -5.64 5.14 -11.54
CA LEU A 47 -5.09 3.98 -10.84
C LEU A 47 -6.19 2.95 -10.58
N GLU A 48 -6.09 1.84 -11.29
CA GLU A 48 -6.97 0.68 -11.14
C GLU A 48 -6.17 -0.46 -10.52
N LEU A 49 -6.50 -0.74 -9.25
CA LEU A 49 -5.94 -1.88 -8.54
C LEU A 49 -6.56 -3.18 -9.04
N GLY A 50 -5.75 -4.23 -9.01
CA GLY A 50 -6.17 -5.60 -9.23
C GLY A 50 -6.11 -6.36 -7.92
N GLU A 51 -5.78 -7.65 -8.02
CA GLU A 51 -5.72 -8.52 -6.86
C GLU A 51 -4.57 -8.16 -5.91
N VAL A 52 -4.86 -8.16 -4.61
CA VAL A 52 -3.89 -8.04 -3.52
C VAL A 52 -3.62 -9.44 -2.98
N ARG A 53 -2.37 -9.89 -3.07
CA ARG A 53 -1.94 -11.20 -2.55
C ARG A 53 -0.92 -11.02 -1.44
N GLU A 54 -1.01 -11.81 -0.39
CA GLU A 54 0.05 -11.87 0.61
C GLU A 54 1.35 -12.37 -0.05
N GLY A 55 2.45 -11.67 0.18
CA GLY A 55 3.75 -12.08 -0.31
C GLY A 55 4.21 -13.31 0.45
N ASN A 56 4.77 -14.31 -0.27
CA ASN A 56 5.34 -15.49 0.37
C ASN A 56 6.39 -15.07 1.40
N ILE A 57 6.07 -15.26 2.68
CA ILE A 57 7.03 -15.19 3.77
C ILE A 57 7.90 -16.43 3.56
N ASN A 58 9.05 -16.27 2.91
CA ASN A 58 10.01 -17.36 2.80
C ASN A 58 10.27 -17.85 4.23
N THR A 59 9.88 -19.09 4.50
CA THR A 59 9.79 -19.73 5.83
C THR A 59 11.14 -19.84 6.55
N GLN A 60 12.23 -19.45 5.88
CA GLN A 60 13.57 -19.33 6.47
C GLN A 60 13.85 -17.97 7.15
N VAL A 61 12.96 -16.99 7.05
CA VAL A 61 13.10 -15.69 7.74
C VAL A 61 11.91 -15.48 8.67
N TYR A 62 11.98 -16.08 9.85
CA TYR A 62 10.98 -15.98 10.93
C TYR A 62 10.80 -14.55 11.51
N MET A 63 11.34 -13.51 10.85
CA MET A 63 11.32 -12.10 11.29
C MET A 63 11.04 -11.10 10.14
N GLY A 64 10.55 -11.56 8.98
CA GLY A 64 10.19 -10.65 7.89
C GLY A 64 8.99 -9.76 8.23
N LYS A 65 9.06 -8.46 7.89
CA LYS A 65 7.88 -7.58 7.97
C LYS A 65 6.81 -8.05 6.96
N PRO A 66 5.51 -8.03 7.30
CA PRO A 66 4.42 -8.36 6.39
C PRO A 66 4.58 -7.63 5.05
N SER A 67 4.26 -8.32 3.96
CA SER A 67 4.30 -7.73 2.63
C SER A 67 3.18 -8.27 1.77
N TYR A 68 2.64 -7.41 0.91
CA TYR A 68 1.59 -7.75 -0.04
C TYR A 68 2.04 -7.37 -1.43
N THR A 69 1.75 -8.23 -2.40
CA THR A 69 1.91 -7.95 -3.82
C THR A 69 0.57 -7.51 -4.36
N VAL A 70 0.51 -6.25 -4.80
CA VAL A 70 -0.64 -5.62 -5.42
C VAL A 70 -0.45 -5.68 -6.93
N SER A 71 -1.41 -6.28 -7.63
CA SER A 71 -1.47 -6.19 -9.08
C SER A 71 -2.08 -4.85 -9.46
N ILE A 72 -1.53 -4.19 -10.48
CA ILE A 72 -2.04 -2.93 -11.03
C ILE A 72 -2.57 -3.25 -12.41
N LYS A 73 -3.89 -3.19 -12.57
CA LYS A 73 -4.54 -3.42 -13.87
C LYS A 73 -4.16 -2.31 -14.84
N LYS A 74 -4.24 -1.07 -14.37
CA LYS A 74 -3.93 0.13 -15.13
C LYS A 74 -3.43 1.24 -14.23
N ILE A 75 -2.39 1.94 -14.66
CA ILE A 75 -1.94 3.18 -14.05
C ILE A 75 -1.57 4.18 -15.14
N THR A 76 -2.12 5.38 -15.04
CA THR A 76 -1.81 6.50 -15.93
C THR A 76 -1.11 7.58 -15.12
N LEU A 77 0.07 7.98 -15.59
CA LEU A 77 0.95 8.94 -14.94
C LEU A 77 1.11 10.16 -15.83
N VAL A 78 1.20 11.33 -15.20
CA VAL A 78 1.47 12.61 -15.84
C VAL A 78 2.83 13.09 -15.35
N ALA A 79 3.73 13.43 -16.26
CA ALA A 79 5.01 14.02 -15.88
C ALA A 79 4.81 15.48 -15.41
N ASP A 80 5.20 15.78 -14.17
CA ASP A 80 5.03 17.12 -13.59
C ASP A 80 6.09 18.12 -14.08
N LYS A 81 7.20 17.60 -14.60
CA LYS A 81 8.30 18.32 -15.22
C LYS A 81 8.95 17.45 -16.30
N ASP A 82 9.86 18.03 -17.08
CA ASP A 82 10.66 17.26 -18.02
C ASP A 82 11.54 16.25 -17.27
N THR A 83 11.47 14.99 -17.69
CA THR A 83 12.25 13.88 -17.16
C THR A 83 13.23 13.41 -18.23
N VAL A 84 14.44 13.01 -17.82
CA VAL A 84 15.53 12.67 -18.76
C VAL A 84 15.83 11.17 -18.74
N THR A 85 15.51 10.48 -17.64
CA THR A 85 15.78 9.05 -17.44
C THR A 85 14.74 8.42 -16.51
N PRO A 86 14.43 7.13 -16.66
CA PRO A 86 14.96 6.20 -17.68
C PRO A 86 14.24 6.30 -19.04
N ILE A 87 13.06 6.92 -19.09
CA ILE A 87 12.34 7.26 -20.34
C ILE A 87 12.08 8.77 -20.30
N PRO A 88 12.53 9.54 -21.29
CA PRO A 88 12.31 10.97 -21.30
C PRO A 88 10.83 11.27 -21.57
N LEU A 89 10.22 12.04 -20.68
CA LEU A 89 8.86 12.55 -20.81
C LEU A 89 8.87 14.07 -20.66
N THR A 90 8.13 14.77 -21.51
CA THR A 90 7.93 16.21 -21.37
C THR A 90 6.86 16.50 -20.32
N LYS A 91 6.93 17.68 -19.70
CA LYS A 91 5.92 18.14 -18.74
C LYS A 91 4.51 18.05 -19.35
N GLY A 92 3.58 17.46 -18.60
CA GLY A 92 2.19 17.25 -19.00
C GLY A 92 1.98 16.01 -19.89
N GLN A 93 3.04 15.37 -20.36
CA GLN A 93 2.92 14.12 -21.11
C GLN A 93 2.35 13.02 -20.20
N THR A 94 1.44 12.25 -20.77
CA THR A 94 0.83 11.11 -20.08
C THR A 94 1.43 9.80 -20.57
N VAL A 95 1.58 8.86 -19.66
CA VAL A 95 1.97 7.49 -19.98
C VAL A 95 1.09 6.53 -19.21
N THR A 96 0.64 5.46 -19.87
CA THR A 96 -0.21 4.44 -19.25
C THR A 96 0.48 3.10 -19.29
N TYR A 97 0.49 2.43 -18.15
CA TYR A 97 0.98 1.08 -17.99
C TYR A 97 -0.14 0.14 -17.57
N THR A 98 -0.03 -1.11 -18.00
CA THR A 98 -0.93 -2.20 -17.62
C THR A 98 -0.11 -3.36 -17.09
N ASN A 99 -0.73 -4.22 -16.28
CA ASN A 99 -0.10 -5.42 -15.72
C ASN A 99 1.16 -5.14 -14.86
N ALA A 100 1.23 -3.97 -14.23
CA ALA A 100 2.28 -3.68 -13.28
C ALA A 100 2.03 -4.41 -11.95
N LYS A 101 3.09 -4.63 -11.17
CA LYS A 101 2.97 -5.18 -9.81
C LYS A 101 3.82 -4.38 -8.85
N ILE A 102 3.23 -4.08 -7.70
CA ILE A 102 3.84 -3.31 -6.63
C ILE A 102 3.83 -4.17 -5.38
N ARG A 103 5.00 -4.35 -4.75
CA ARG A 103 5.09 -4.97 -3.44
C ARG A 103 5.08 -3.87 -2.38
N VAL A 104 4.05 -3.86 -1.55
CA VAL A 104 3.99 -3.04 -0.35
C VAL A 104 4.48 -3.85 0.85
N ARG A 105 5.24 -3.22 1.73
CA ARG A 105 5.78 -3.83 2.95
C ARG A 105 5.43 -2.95 4.14
N GLU A 106 5.13 -3.58 5.27
CA GLU A 106 4.91 -2.87 6.52
C GLU A 106 6.20 -2.10 6.88
N LYS A 107 6.09 -0.80 7.14
CA LYS A 107 7.19 0.05 7.59
C LYS A 107 7.18 0.17 9.10
N ASP A 108 6.02 0.50 9.66
CA ASP A 108 5.79 0.67 11.10
C ASP A 108 4.43 0.07 11.48
N ARG A 109 4.48 -0.99 12.29
CA ARG A 109 3.30 -1.72 12.77
C ARG A 109 2.44 -0.91 13.74
N ALA A 110 3.05 -0.07 14.59
CA ALA A 110 2.32 0.71 15.58
C ALA A 110 1.49 1.83 14.94
N GLN A 111 1.94 2.30 13.76
CA GLN A 111 1.31 3.39 13.01
C GLN A 111 0.55 2.89 11.76
N ASN A 112 0.44 1.57 11.54
CA ASN A 112 -0.11 0.97 10.33
C ASN A 112 0.48 1.58 9.04
N LYS A 113 1.78 1.88 9.02
CA LYS A 113 2.44 2.49 7.86
C LYS A 113 3.02 1.44 6.95
N TRP A 114 2.86 1.67 5.67
CA TRP A 114 3.34 0.81 4.59
C TRP A 114 4.27 1.59 3.66
N GLU A 115 5.14 0.88 2.96
CA GLU A 115 6.05 1.45 1.97
C GLU A 115 6.15 0.56 0.74
N ILE A 116 6.47 1.16 -0.42
CA ILE A 116 6.75 0.39 -1.64
C ILE A 116 8.15 -0.20 -1.54
N ALA A 117 8.23 -1.52 -1.54
CA ALA A 117 9.48 -2.27 -1.51
C ALA A 117 9.98 -2.61 -2.91
N VAL A 118 9.08 -2.96 -3.83
CA VAL A 118 9.42 -3.39 -5.20
C VAL A 118 8.37 -2.89 -6.17
N VAL A 119 8.82 -2.42 -7.34
CA VAL A 119 7.97 -2.07 -8.47
C VAL A 119 8.40 -2.86 -9.69
N SER A 120 7.44 -3.37 -10.45
CA SER A 120 7.68 -4.09 -11.71
C SER A 120 6.60 -3.72 -12.72
N GLY A 121 6.98 -3.68 -14.01
CA GLY A 121 6.06 -3.29 -15.09
C GLY A 121 5.83 -1.78 -15.22
N LEU A 122 6.65 -0.95 -14.56
CA LEU A 122 6.68 0.51 -14.71
C LEU A 122 8.11 0.94 -15.12
N PRO A 123 8.45 0.90 -16.42
CA PRO A 123 9.81 1.15 -16.90
C PRO A 123 10.36 2.55 -16.66
N ILE A 124 9.51 3.52 -16.28
CA ILE A 124 9.91 4.88 -15.89
C ILE A 124 10.50 4.97 -14.47
N LEU A 125 10.53 3.88 -13.70
CA LEU A 125 10.89 3.89 -12.26
C LEU A 125 12.20 3.17 -11.94
#